data_AF-A0A431HQ34-F1
#
_entry.id   AF-A0A431HQ34-F1
#
_cell.length_a   1.000
_cell.length_b   1.000
_cell.length_c   1.000
_cell.angle_alpha   90.00
_cell.angle_beta   90.00
_cell.angle_gamma   90.00
#
_symmetry.space_group_name_H-M   'P 1'
#
loop_
_entity.id
_entity.type
_entity.pdbx_description
1 polymer ?
#
loop_
_entity_poly.entity_id
_entity_poly.type
_entity_poly.pdbx_seq_one_letter_code
_entity_poly.pdbx_strand_id
1 'polypeptide(L)'
;MIKEYQHYRREQVIGGAVVNFAINAALAWLLFRQMPQVPFIGSNSIVGDTLATALLLPPLLCLAVMPTFRSMFARRVVLHPARLPAAGGLPQHPLLLGLLLGLLAALTLVPLTLWLLQLLQVHAMSFGGFVLFKAGFAAVLAALITPLVLRRALAWHLQNLRY
;
A
#
# COMPACT_ATOMS: atom_id res chain seq x y z
N MET A 1 -4.98 -16.59 20.37
CA MET A 1 -5.17 -17.52 19.23
C MET A 1 -3.92 -17.45 18.35
N ILE A 2 -3.25 -18.58 18.13
CA ILE A 2 -2.08 -18.68 17.25
C ILE A 2 -2.58 -18.77 15.80
N LYS A 3 -1.98 -18.01 14.87
CA LYS A 3 -2.38 -17.98 13.46
C LYS A 3 -1.29 -18.55 12.55
N GLU A 4 -1.71 -19.28 11.52
CA GLU A 4 -0.80 -19.69 10.44
C GLU A 4 -0.43 -18.49 9.55
N TYR A 5 0.82 -18.46 9.05
CA TYR A 5 1.33 -17.37 8.20
C TYR A 5 0.46 -17.09 6.98
N GLN A 6 -0.03 -18.13 6.29
CA GLN A 6 -0.81 -18.00 5.06
C GLN A 6 -2.15 -17.33 5.34
N HIS A 7 -2.83 -17.78 6.40
CA HIS A 7 -4.09 -17.22 6.85
C HIS A 7 -3.91 -15.77 7.31
N TYR A 8 -2.92 -15.52 8.18
CA TYR A 8 -2.60 -14.18 8.66
C TYR A 8 -2.27 -13.22 7.52
N ARG A 9 -1.46 -13.65 6.55
CA ARG A 9 -1.14 -12.83 5.37
C ARG A 9 -2.41 -12.43 4.62
N ARG A 10 -3.33 -13.38 4.38
CA ARG A 10 -4.57 -13.10 3.66
C ARG A 10 -5.43 -12.09 4.42
N GLU A 11 -5.58 -12.25 5.74
CA GLU A 11 -6.30 -11.29 6.57
C GLU A 11 -5.68 -9.90 6.50
N GLN A 12 -4.35 -9.79 6.59
CA GLN A 12 -3.66 -8.50 6.53
C GLN A 12 -3.77 -7.84 5.15
N VAL A 13 -3.71 -8.62 4.06
CA VAL A 13 -3.92 -8.10 2.70
C VAL A 13 -5.32 -7.55 2.53
N ILE A 14 -6.35 -8.32 2.92
CA ILE A 14 -7.75 -7.90 2.79
C ILE A 14 -8.03 -6.71 3.71
N GLY A 15 -7.68 -6.82 4.99
CA GLY A 15 -7.89 -5.75 5.97
C GLY A 15 -7.15 -4.47 5.59
N GLY A 16 -5.88 -4.58 5.18
CA GLY A 16 -5.09 -3.46 4.70
C GLY A 16 -5.69 -2.78 3.47
N ALA A 17 -6.18 -3.56 2.50
CA ALA A 17 -6.85 -3.03 1.31
C ALA A 17 -8.16 -2.30 1.67
N VAL A 18 -9.01 -2.89 2.50
CA VAL A 18 -10.29 -2.28 2.94
C VAL A 18 -10.06 -0.99 3.72
N VAL A 19 -9.10 -0.99 4.65
CA VAL A 19 -8.76 0.22 5.44
C VAL A 19 -8.21 1.32 4.53
N ASN A 20 -7.31 0.99 3.60
CA ASN A 20 -6.76 1.99 2.67
C ASN A 20 -7.80 2.50 1.68
N PHE A 21 -8.74 1.66 1.24
CA PHE A 21 -9.90 2.08 0.46
C PHE A 21 -10.70 3.13 1.22
N ALA A 22 -11.12 2.82 2.45
CA ALA A 22 -11.96 3.70 3.26
C ALA A 22 -11.25 5.04 3.56
N ILE A 23 -9.98 5.00 3.98
CA ILE A 23 -9.19 6.21 4.26
C ILE A 23 -9.03 7.06 3.00
N ASN A 24 -8.67 6.45 1.86
CA ASN A 24 -8.46 7.23 0.64
C ASN A 24 -9.77 7.75 0.04
N ALA A 25 -10.88 7.03 0.19
CA ALA A 25 -12.20 7.55 -0.15
C ALA A 25 -12.55 8.77 0.71
N ALA A 26 -12.32 8.70 2.02
CA ALA A 26 -12.57 9.81 2.94
C ALA A 26 -11.68 11.02 2.65
N LEU A 27 -10.40 10.80 2.35
CA LEU A 27 -9.47 11.86 1.95
C LEU A 27 -9.86 12.48 0.60
N ALA A 28 -10.24 11.66 -0.39
CA ALA A 28 -10.75 12.13 -1.68
C ALA A 28 -11.96 13.03 -1.47
N TRP A 29 -12.92 12.56 -0.66
CA TRP A 29 -14.13 13.29 -0.37
C TRP A 29 -13.82 14.61 0.32
N LEU A 30 -12.97 14.61 1.35
CA LEU A 30 -12.63 15.83 2.09
C LEU A 30 -11.94 16.88 1.21
N LEU A 31 -10.99 16.45 0.37
CA LEU A 31 -10.14 17.35 -0.41
C LEU A 31 -10.79 17.81 -1.73
N PHE A 32 -11.64 16.98 -2.34
CA PHE A 32 -12.21 17.24 -3.68
C PHE A 32 -13.73 17.47 -3.68
N ARG A 33 -14.44 17.42 -2.54
CA ARG A 33 -15.92 17.62 -2.49
C ARG A 33 -16.44 18.92 -3.09
N GLN A 34 -15.60 19.96 -3.19
CA GLN A 34 -15.97 21.24 -3.78
C GLN A 34 -15.77 21.26 -5.31
N MET A 35 -15.17 20.23 -5.88
CA MET A 35 -14.90 20.12 -7.32
C MET A 35 -15.98 19.24 -7.96
N PRO A 36 -16.83 19.78 -8.87
CA PRO A 36 -17.83 18.98 -9.57
C PRO A 36 -17.18 17.91 -10.46
N GLN A 37 -16.01 18.23 -11.01
CA GLN A 37 -15.16 17.33 -11.76
C GLN A 37 -13.70 17.54 -11.39
N VAL A 38 -12.94 16.44 -11.38
CA VAL A 38 -11.50 16.44 -11.13
C VAL A 38 -10.78 16.31 -12.48
N PRO A 39 -10.01 17.32 -12.91
CA PRO A 39 -9.32 17.28 -14.19
C PRO A 39 -8.18 16.27 -14.18
N PHE A 40 -7.83 15.73 -15.35
CA PHE A 40 -6.73 14.79 -15.49
C PHE A 40 -5.37 15.40 -15.08
N ILE A 41 -5.08 16.62 -15.54
CA ILE A 41 -3.89 17.42 -15.19
C ILE A 41 -4.34 18.79 -14.65
N GLY A 42 -3.59 19.36 -13.71
CA GLY A 42 -3.89 20.64 -13.05
C GLY A 42 -3.39 20.66 -11.61
N SER A 43 -3.66 21.74 -10.88
CA SER A 43 -3.25 21.92 -9.48
C SER A 43 -3.87 20.87 -8.55
N ASN A 44 -5.17 20.63 -8.66
CA ASN A 44 -5.89 19.54 -8.01
C ASN A 44 -6.34 18.55 -9.08
N SER A 45 -5.56 17.51 -9.34
CA SER A 45 -5.73 16.64 -10.51
C SER A 45 -5.55 15.16 -10.22
N ILE A 46 -6.09 14.33 -11.12
CA ILE A 46 -5.97 12.87 -11.06
C ILE A 46 -4.50 12.46 -11.04
N VAL A 47 -3.68 13.02 -11.93
CA VAL A 47 -2.25 12.71 -12.02
C VAL A 47 -1.52 13.07 -10.72
N GLY A 48 -1.68 14.31 -10.24
CA GLY A 48 -0.99 14.78 -9.05
C GLY A 48 -1.35 13.97 -7.81
N ASP A 49 -2.63 13.69 -7.63
CA ASP A 49 -3.13 12.96 -6.47
C ASP A 49 -2.76 11.47 -6.48
N THR A 50 -2.78 10.83 -7.66
CA THR A 50 -2.35 9.42 -7.82
C THR A 50 -0.86 9.28 -7.51
N LEU A 51 -0.03 10.22 -8.00
CA LEU A 51 1.41 10.24 -7.73
C LEU A 51 1.69 10.46 -6.24
N ALA A 52 1.02 11.43 -5.62
CA ALA A 52 1.15 11.68 -4.19
C ALA A 52 0.76 10.45 -3.36
N THR A 53 -0.35 9.78 -3.71
CA THR A 53 -0.79 8.56 -3.04
C THR A 53 0.24 7.44 -3.18
N ALA A 54 0.78 7.22 -4.38
CA ALA A 54 1.79 6.19 -4.62
C ALA A 54 3.09 6.42 -3.83
N LEU A 55 3.50 7.67 -3.66
CA LEU A 55 4.73 8.02 -2.93
C LEU A 55 4.54 8.04 -1.42
N LEU A 56 3.39 8.49 -0.92
CA LEU A 56 3.15 8.68 0.51
C LEU A 56 2.57 7.46 1.21
N LEU A 57 1.72 6.68 0.54
CA LEU A 57 1.05 5.54 1.18
C LEU A 57 2.07 4.48 1.64
N PRO A 58 3.04 4.02 0.82
CA PRO A 58 3.97 2.97 1.24
C PRO A 58 4.86 3.30 2.45
N PRO A 59 5.51 4.48 2.58
CA PRO A 59 6.25 4.82 3.80
C PRO A 59 5.36 4.91 5.03
N LEU A 60 4.16 5.49 4.92
CA LEU A 60 3.22 5.55 6.03
C LEU A 60 2.76 4.14 6.47
N LEU A 61 2.42 3.28 5.51
CA LEU A 61 2.03 1.90 5.78
C LEU A 61 3.17 1.10 6.41
N CYS A 62 4.39 1.20 5.88
CA CYS A 62 5.55 0.51 6.42
C CYS A 62 5.86 0.93 7.86
N LEU A 63 5.86 2.24 8.13
CA LEU A 63 6.10 2.78 9.48
C LEU A 63 5.04 2.31 10.48
N ALA A 64 3.76 2.30 10.07
CA ALA A 64 2.67 1.92 10.96
C ALA A 64 2.60 0.40 11.22
N VAL A 65 2.81 -0.41 10.18
CA VAL A 65 2.45 -1.84 10.23
C VAL A 65 3.66 -2.74 10.51
N MET A 66 4.86 -2.38 10.05
CA MET A 66 6.04 -3.24 10.20
C MET A 66 6.40 -3.54 11.67
N PRO A 67 6.39 -2.58 12.62
CA PRO A 67 6.65 -2.86 14.03
C PRO A 67 5.64 -3.86 14.62
N THR A 68 4.37 -3.71 14.27
CA THR A 68 3.29 -4.60 14.69
C THR A 68 3.54 -6.02 14.19
N PHE A 69 3.88 -6.19 12.92
CA PHE A 69 4.21 -7.51 12.37
C PHE A 69 5.42 -8.14 13.06
N ARG A 70 6.48 -7.38 13.33
CA ARG A 70 7.65 -7.87 14.07
C ARG A 70 7.27 -8.34 15.48
N SER A 71 6.45 -7.56 16.18
CA SER A 71 5.95 -7.91 17.52
C SER A 71 5.13 -9.21 17.50
N MET A 72 4.27 -9.40 16.49
CA MET A 72 3.45 -10.60 16.34
C MET A 72 4.29 -11.87 16.13
N PHE A 73 5.39 -11.77 15.40
CA PHE A 73 6.36 -12.87 15.26
C PHE A 73 7.16 -13.09 16.55
N ALA A 74 7.66 -12.02 17.19
CA ALA A 74 8.39 -12.11 18.45
C ALA A 74 7.56 -12.77 19.58
N ARG A 75 6.27 -12.46 19.64
CA ARG A 75 5.32 -13.05 20.60
C ARG A 75 4.81 -14.44 20.20
N ARG A 76 5.28 -15.00 19.07
CA ARG A 76 4.85 -16.30 18.51
C ARG A 76 3.33 -16.41 18.31
N VAL A 77 2.67 -15.27 18.07
CA VAL A 77 1.23 -15.23 17.76
C VAL A 77 0.98 -15.67 16.31
N VAL A 78 1.97 -15.47 15.43
CA VAL A 78 1.96 -15.95 14.05
C VAL A 78 3.09 -16.96 13.86
N LEU A 79 2.76 -18.15 13.40
CA LEU A 79 3.74 -19.21 13.12
C LEU A 79 4.53 -18.90 11.85
N HIS A 80 5.82 -19.23 11.87
CA HIS A 80 6.67 -19.12 10.67
C HIS A 80 6.28 -20.17 9.63
N PRO A 81 6.37 -19.85 8.33
CA PRO A 81 6.23 -20.86 7.28
C PRO A 81 7.41 -21.85 7.33
N ALA A 82 7.15 -23.11 7.00
CA ALA A 82 8.18 -24.17 6.96
C ALA A 82 9.35 -23.86 6.00
N ARG A 83 9.09 -23.10 4.94
CA ARG A 83 10.13 -22.54 4.06
C ARG A 83 10.26 -21.06 4.32
N LEU A 84 11.43 -20.65 4.76
CA LEU A 84 11.76 -19.25 4.95
C LEU A 84 11.85 -18.57 3.59
N PRO A 85 11.16 -17.44 3.39
CA PRO A 85 11.33 -16.67 2.17
C PRO A 85 12.77 -16.18 2.07
N ALA A 86 13.36 -16.27 0.88
CA ALA A 86 14.69 -15.71 0.64
C ALA A 86 14.75 -14.27 1.15
N ALA A 87 15.77 -13.96 1.94
CA ALA A 87 16.07 -12.61 2.40
C ALA A 87 16.59 -11.80 1.21
N GLY A 88 15.71 -11.48 0.25
CA GLY A 88 16.06 -10.60 -0.87
C GLY A 88 16.54 -9.24 -0.39
N GLY A 89 17.26 -8.52 -1.25
CA GLY A 89 17.94 -7.24 -0.96
C GLY A 89 17.04 -6.03 -0.66
N LEU A 90 15.81 -6.24 -0.18
CA LEU A 90 14.94 -5.16 0.28
C LEU A 90 15.40 -4.64 1.66
N PRO A 91 15.32 -3.32 1.91
CA PRO A 91 15.72 -2.73 3.19
C PRO A 91 15.00 -3.31 4.41
N GLN A 92 15.70 -3.39 5.56
CA GLN A 92 15.06 -3.68 6.86
C GLN A 92 14.38 -2.45 7.46
N HIS A 93 14.89 -1.26 7.18
CA HIS A 93 14.39 -0.05 7.82
C HIS A 93 13.00 0.28 7.25
N PRO A 94 11.94 0.44 8.09
CA PRO A 94 10.57 0.58 7.58
C PRO A 94 10.41 1.77 6.62
N LEU A 95 11.00 2.92 6.95
CA LEU A 95 10.95 4.11 6.10
C LEU A 95 11.65 3.87 4.76
N LEU A 96 12.85 3.26 4.75
CA LEU A 96 13.60 3.03 3.51
C LEU A 96 12.88 2.02 2.61
N LEU A 97 12.30 0.96 3.20
CA LEU A 97 11.48 0.03 2.46
C LEU A 97 10.27 0.74 1.85
N GLY A 98 9.56 1.55 2.64
CA GLY A 98 8.40 2.28 2.17
C GLY A 98 8.73 3.29 1.08
N LEU A 99 9.81 4.06 1.21
CA LEU A 99 10.29 4.96 0.15
C LEU A 99 10.62 4.20 -1.14
N LEU A 100 11.31 3.06 -1.04
CA LEU A 100 11.61 2.21 -2.19
C LEU A 100 10.33 1.70 -2.86
N LEU A 101 9.39 1.17 -2.08
CA LEU A 101 8.11 0.66 -2.59
C LEU A 101 7.25 1.77 -3.21
N GLY A 102 7.27 2.97 -2.62
CA GLY A 102 6.59 4.15 -3.15
C GLY A 102 7.20 4.62 -4.47
N LEU A 103 8.53 4.67 -4.56
CA LEU A 103 9.22 4.98 -5.81
C LEU A 103 8.91 3.94 -6.88
N LEU A 104 8.94 2.65 -6.55
CA LEU A 104 8.57 1.59 -7.48
C LEU A 104 7.12 1.74 -7.96
N ALA A 105 6.17 2.01 -7.06
CA ALA A 105 4.78 2.25 -7.43
C ALA A 105 4.62 3.49 -8.32
N ALA A 106 5.31 4.57 -8.02
CA ALA A 106 5.32 5.79 -8.81
C ALA A 106 5.94 5.60 -10.21
N LEU A 107 6.91 4.70 -10.36
CA LEU A 107 7.56 4.41 -11.64
C LEU A 107 6.86 3.32 -12.46
N THR A 108 5.97 2.54 -11.85
CA THR A 108 5.30 1.39 -12.51
C THR A 108 3.79 1.54 -12.52
N LEU A 109 3.16 1.43 -11.34
CA LEU A 109 1.72 1.41 -11.18
C LEU A 109 1.07 2.73 -11.59
N VAL A 110 1.69 3.87 -11.28
CA VAL A 110 1.16 5.19 -11.67
C VAL A 110 1.16 5.36 -13.20
N PRO A 111 2.29 5.23 -13.93
CA PRO A 111 2.28 5.30 -15.40
C PRO A 111 1.31 4.32 -16.03
N LEU A 112 1.26 3.07 -15.56
CA LEU A 112 0.34 2.07 -16.07
C LEU A 112 -1.13 2.51 -15.90
N THR A 113 -1.49 2.99 -14.71
CA THR A 113 -2.84 3.44 -14.41
C THR A 113 -3.22 4.67 -15.24
N LEU A 114 -2.34 5.66 -15.32
CA LEU A 114 -2.57 6.87 -16.11
C LEU A 114 -2.67 6.58 -17.61
N TRP A 115 -1.85 5.66 -18.12
CA TRP A 115 -1.93 5.18 -19.50
C TRP A 115 -3.26 4.49 -19.79
N LEU A 116 -3.74 3.62 -18.88
CA LEU A 116 -5.06 3.00 -19.01
C LEU A 116 -6.19 4.04 -19.03
N LEU A 117 -6.12 5.08 -18.19
CA LEU A 117 -7.09 6.17 -18.21
C LEU A 117 -7.06 6.98 -19.51
N GLN A 118 -5.88 7.20 -20.09
CA GLN A 118 -5.73 7.86 -21.39
C GLN A 118 -6.31 7.02 -22.53
N LEU A 119 -6.11 5.69 -22.52
CA LEU A 119 -6.75 4.80 -23.49
C LEU A 119 -8.28 4.89 -23.45
N LEU A 120 -8.84 5.10 -22.26
CA LEU A 120 -10.27 5.32 -22.03
C LEU A 120 -10.71 6.77 -22.31
N GLN A 121 -9.83 7.63 -22.84
CA GLN A 121 -10.10 9.04 -23.13
C GLN A 121 -10.60 9.83 -21.92
N VAL A 122 -10.11 9.50 -20.72
CA VAL A 122 -10.48 10.21 -19.49
C VAL A 122 -9.73 11.53 -19.39
N HIS A 123 -10.41 12.63 -19.68
CA HIS A 123 -9.88 13.99 -19.53
C HIS A 123 -10.24 14.64 -18.18
N ALA A 124 -11.33 14.18 -17.57
CA ALA A 124 -11.76 14.53 -16.23
C ALA A 124 -12.64 13.41 -15.67
N MET A 125 -12.73 13.29 -14.36
CA MET A 125 -13.67 12.41 -13.69
C MET A 125 -14.72 13.22 -12.95
N SER A 126 -15.95 12.73 -12.89
CA SER A 126 -16.90 13.22 -11.89
C SER A 126 -16.32 13.03 -10.49
N PHE A 127 -16.74 13.85 -9.53
CA PHE A 127 -16.32 13.71 -8.14
C PHE A 127 -16.45 12.27 -7.61
N GLY A 128 -17.62 11.65 -7.79
CA GLY A 128 -17.84 10.26 -7.35
C GLY A 128 -16.95 9.24 -8.06
N GLY A 129 -16.72 9.42 -9.36
CA GLY A 129 -15.80 8.58 -10.13
C GLY A 129 -14.36 8.69 -9.62
N PHE A 130 -13.91 9.90 -9.31
CA PHE A 130 -12.58 10.14 -8.75
C PHE A 130 -12.40 9.55 -7.35
N VAL A 131 -13.39 9.69 -6.46
CA VAL A 131 -13.36 9.08 -5.12
C VAL A 131 -13.19 7.56 -5.21
N LEU A 132 -13.99 6.90 -6.07
CA LEU A 132 -13.91 5.46 -6.26
C LEU A 132 -12.57 5.03 -6.87
N PHE A 133 -12.10 5.77 -7.87
CA PHE A 133 -10.79 5.54 -8.49
C PHE A 133 -9.65 5.63 -7.46
N LYS A 134 -9.57 6.72 -6.70
CA LYS A 134 -8.51 6.94 -5.71
C LYS A 134 -8.53 5.87 -4.62
N ALA A 135 -9.72 5.54 -4.12
CA ALA A 135 -9.90 4.51 -3.11
C ALA A 135 -9.49 3.13 -3.63
N GLY A 136 -9.89 2.77 -4.85
CA GLY A 136 -9.51 1.53 -5.51
C GLY A 136 -8.02 1.42 -5.76
N PHE A 137 -7.39 2.48 -6.27
CA PHE A 137 -5.95 2.55 -6.48
C PHE A 137 -5.17 2.32 -5.18
N ALA A 138 -5.56 3.01 -4.11
CA ALA A 138 -4.94 2.84 -2.79
C ALA A 138 -5.11 1.43 -2.22
N ALA A 139 -6.28 0.82 -2.41
CA ALA A 139 -6.55 -0.54 -1.97
C ALA A 139 -5.67 -1.56 -2.69
N VAL A 140 -5.55 -1.45 -4.01
CA VAL A 140 -4.66 -2.30 -4.83
C VAL A 140 -3.21 -2.11 -4.41
N LEU A 141 -2.75 -0.87 -4.27
CA LEU A 141 -1.39 -0.58 -3.82
C LEU A 141 -1.11 -1.20 -2.44
N ALA A 142 -2.00 -1.02 -1.47
CA ALA A 142 -1.89 -1.61 -0.14
C ALA A 142 -1.84 -3.15 -0.19
N ALA A 143 -2.68 -3.78 -1.01
CA ALA A 143 -2.72 -5.23 -1.18
C ALA A 143 -1.41 -5.78 -1.77
N LEU A 144 -0.78 -5.06 -2.70
CA LEU A 144 0.48 -5.43 -3.31
C LEU A 144 1.67 -5.30 -2.33
N ILE A 145 1.71 -4.25 -1.53
CA ILE A 145 2.86 -3.97 -0.65
C ILE A 145 2.82 -4.72 0.68
N THR A 146 1.63 -4.94 1.26
CA THR A 146 1.46 -5.63 2.54
C THR A 146 2.18 -6.98 2.64
N PRO A 147 2.12 -7.90 1.65
CA PRO A 147 2.83 -9.17 1.75
C PRO A 147 4.35 -9.00 1.74
N LEU A 148 4.87 -7.98 1.05
CA LEU A 148 6.30 -7.65 1.04
C LEU A 148 6.77 -7.14 2.40
N VAL A 149 5.98 -6.26 3.01
CA VAL A 149 6.22 -5.73 4.36
C VAL A 149 6.18 -6.85 5.40
N LEU A 150 5.18 -7.73 5.33
CA LEU A 150 5.06 -8.90 6.21
C LEU A 150 6.25 -9.85 6.07
N ARG A 151 6.66 -10.15 4.83
CA ARG A 151 7.84 -10.97 4.54
C ARG A 151 9.10 -10.36 5.13
N ARG A 152 9.23 -9.03 5.05
CA ARG A 152 10.40 -8.32 5.57
C ARG A 152 10.41 -8.28 7.10
N ALA A 153 9.26 -8.15 7.74
CA ALA A 153 9.11 -8.26 9.19
C ALA A 153 9.49 -9.66 9.69
N LEU A 154 9.04 -10.72 9.00
CA LEU A 154 9.42 -12.10 9.29
C LEU A 154 10.94 -12.30 9.17
N ALA A 155 11.53 -11.85 8.07
CA ALA A 155 12.95 -12.03 7.83
C ALA A 155 13.83 -11.21 8.80
N TRP A 156 13.36 -10.05 9.28
CA TRP A 156 14.00 -9.34 10.41
C TRP A 156 13.98 -10.18 11.68
N HIS A 157 12.82 -10.76 12.03
CA HIS A 157 12.70 -11.58 13.22
C HIS A 157 13.66 -12.78 13.20
N LEU A 158 13.79 -13.45 12.05
CA LEU A 158 14.69 -14.60 11.88
C LEU A 158 16.18 -14.22 11.97
N GLN A 159 16.56 -13.03 11.50
CA GLN A 159 17.93 -12.52 11.63
C GLN A 159 18.28 -12.16 13.08
N ASN A 160 17.29 -11.69 13.84
CA ASN A 160 17.44 -11.22 15.21
C ASN A 160 17.15 -12.30 16.27
N LEU A 161 16.72 -13.50 15.86
CA LEU A 161 16.58 -14.71 16.69
C LEU A 161 17.92 -15.40 17.00
N ARG A 162 19.06 -14.72 16.80
CA ARG A 162 20.38 -15.21 17.19
C ARG A 162 20.59 -15.11 18.72
N TYR A 163 19.75 -15.70 19.55
CA TYR A 163 20.04 -16.08 20.95
C TYR A 163 19.01 -17.12 21.42
#